data_AF-U5T415-F1
#
_entry.id   AF-U5T415-F1
#
_cell.length_a   1.000
_cell.length_b   1.000
_cell.length_c   1.000
_cell.angle_alpha   90.00
_cell.angle_beta   90.00
_cell.angle_gamma   90.00
#
_symmetry.space_group_name_H-M   'P 1'
#
loop_
_entity.id
_entity.type
_entity.pdbx_description
1 polymer ?
#
loop_
_entity_poly.entity_id
_entity_poly.type
_entity_poly.pdbx_seq_one_letter_code
_entity_poly.pdbx_strand_id
1 'polypeptide(L)'
;MNRRRFLKGSGSTLMGTLAMTSMPIAILAPSRSWALELQTLDAHQGEVLLRLTRHIFPHSTLEDAVYALVVKDLDSASADSGVKGMLADGISHLDDRAGGDWLGLDDERQLMHVRAIAGSDLFRKVQSTAVVSLYDNEMAFRHFGYGGEKGDAGYITRGFNDLTWLPDPPASASGPVPGANS
;
A
#
# COMPACT_ATOMS: atom_id res chain seq x y z
N MET A 1 32.54 17.64 -50.39
CA MET A 1 31.13 17.39 -50.74
C MET A 1 30.55 16.32 -49.83
N ASN A 2 29.55 16.69 -49.05
CA ASN A 2 28.55 15.80 -48.44
C ASN A 2 27.53 15.41 -49.53
N ARG A 3 26.98 14.16 -49.60
CA ARG A 3 25.56 13.80 -49.96
C ARG A 3 25.27 12.26 -49.89
N ARG A 4 24.65 11.84 -48.78
CA ARG A 4 23.45 10.94 -48.66
C ARG A 4 23.45 9.48 -49.18
N ARG A 5 23.35 8.52 -48.23
CA ARG A 5 22.20 7.58 -48.01
C ARG A 5 22.55 6.65 -46.83
N PHE A 6 21.97 6.72 -45.63
CA PHE A 6 20.58 6.53 -45.16
C PHE A 6 20.14 5.06 -45.01
N LEU A 7 20.04 4.67 -43.73
CA LEU A 7 19.26 3.64 -43.01
C LEU A 7 19.37 2.13 -43.31
N LYS A 8 19.81 1.41 -42.26
CA LYS A 8 19.19 0.27 -41.54
C LYS A 8 20.31 -0.34 -40.68
N GLY A 9 20.20 -0.67 -39.40
CA GLY A 9 19.09 -0.85 -38.48
C GLY A 9 19.55 -1.94 -37.49
N SER A 10 19.40 -1.67 -36.18
CA SER A 10 19.25 -2.65 -35.09
C SER A 10 20.34 -3.70 -34.86
N GLY A 11 21.02 -3.61 -33.70
CA GLY A 11 21.64 -4.79 -33.09
C GLY A 11 22.79 -4.49 -32.14
N SER A 12 22.48 -4.33 -30.86
CA SER A 12 23.16 -5.02 -29.74
C SER A 12 22.80 -4.34 -28.41
N THR A 13 21.72 -4.84 -27.82
CA THR A 13 21.54 -5.09 -26.37
C THR A 13 22.68 -4.63 -25.46
N LEU A 14 22.45 -3.52 -24.74
CA LEU A 14 23.12 -3.26 -23.47
C LEU A 14 22.59 -4.27 -22.45
N MET A 15 23.28 -5.41 -22.38
CA MET A 15 23.24 -6.35 -21.28
C MET A 15 23.92 -5.68 -20.07
N GLY A 16 23.24 -4.72 -19.47
CA GLY A 16 23.65 -4.05 -18.25
C GLY A 16 22.82 -4.61 -17.10
N THR A 17 23.45 -5.45 -16.29
CA THR A 17 22.95 -6.02 -15.03
C THR A 17 22.15 -5.01 -14.21
N LEU A 18 20.83 -5.19 -14.13
CA LEU A 18 19.98 -4.64 -13.09
C LEU A 18 20.29 -5.32 -11.75
N ALA A 19 21.44 -4.96 -11.16
CA ALA A 19 21.66 -5.11 -9.74
C ALA A 19 21.14 -3.84 -9.04
N MET A 20 19.81 -3.69 -9.01
CA MET A 20 19.14 -2.67 -8.21
C MET A 20 18.11 -3.32 -7.29
N THR A 21 18.50 -4.34 -6.54
CA THR A 21 17.62 -4.97 -5.52
C THR A 21 17.88 -4.44 -4.12
N SER A 22 18.82 -3.50 -3.94
CA SER A 22 19.28 -3.04 -2.63
C SER A 22 19.51 -1.54 -2.52
N MET A 23 18.85 -0.72 -3.34
CA MET A 23 18.75 0.71 -3.07
C MET A 23 17.66 0.90 -2.00
N PRO A 24 17.95 1.46 -0.82
CA PRO A 24 16.90 1.81 0.13
C PRO A 24 15.98 2.83 -0.54
N ILE A 25 14.67 2.59 -0.45
CA ILE A 25 13.64 3.49 -0.97
C ILE A 25 13.75 4.89 -0.32
N ALA A 26 14.45 5.00 0.81
CA ALA A 26 14.82 6.22 1.53
C ALA A 26 15.30 7.42 0.69
N ILE A 27 15.81 7.25 -0.53
CA ILE A 27 16.21 8.39 -1.39
C ILE A 27 14.98 9.06 -2.06
N LEU A 28 13.85 8.35 -2.13
CA LEU A 28 12.56 8.84 -2.63
C LEU A 28 11.51 9.04 -1.53
N ALA A 29 11.82 8.61 -0.30
CA ALA A 29 10.98 8.84 0.86
C ALA A 29 10.98 10.34 1.22
N PRO A 30 9.80 11.00 1.33
CA PRO A 30 9.75 12.35 1.87
C PRO A 30 10.42 12.38 3.25
N SER A 31 11.15 13.46 3.55
CA SER A 31 11.53 13.78 4.93
C SER A 31 10.28 13.80 5.83
N ARG A 32 10.41 13.96 7.16
CA ARG A 32 9.27 14.17 8.10
C ARG A 32 8.44 15.45 7.82
N SER A 33 8.40 15.92 6.58
CA SER A 33 7.67 17.06 6.03
C SER A 33 6.17 16.84 5.91
N TRP A 34 5.65 15.63 6.16
CA TRP A 34 4.20 15.37 6.02
C TRP A 34 3.35 16.25 6.95
N ALA A 35 3.87 16.66 8.12
CA ALA A 35 3.19 17.62 9.01
C ALA A 35 2.97 19.01 8.35
N LEU A 36 3.73 19.37 7.30
CA LEU A 36 3.54 20.59 6.50
C LEU A 36 2.63 20.35 5.27
N GLU A 37 2.25 19.10 4.98
CA GLU A 37 1.48 18.71 3.79
C GLU A 37 0.00 18.37 4.09
N LEU A 38 -0.36 18.16 5.36
CA LEU A 38 -1.75 17.90 5.75
C LEU A 38 -2.63 19.15 5.55
N GLN A 39 -3.82 18.95 4.99
CA GLN A 39 -4.75 20.03 4.66
C GLN A 39 -5.84 20.19 5.71
N THR A 40 -6.22 19.11 6.40
CA THR A 40 -7.42 19.08 7.25
C THR A 40 -7.09 18.71 8.69
N LEU A 41 -6.19 17.74 8.87
CA LEU A 41 -5.74 17.19 10.13
C LEU A 41 -4.56 18.01 10.65
N ASP A 42 -4.44 18.10 11.96
CA ASP A 42 -3.26 18.71 12.58
C ASP A 42 -2.07 17.73 12.66
N ALA A 43 -0.92 18.26 13.07
CA ALA A 43 0.32 17.49 13.14
C ALA A 43 0.23 16.31 14.14
N HIS A 44 -0.41 16.51 15.29
CA HIS A 44 -0.57 15.47 16.31
C HIS A 44 -1.45 14.33 15.79
N GLN A 45 -2.58 14.68 15.19
CA GLN A 45 -3.49 13.71 14.59
C GLN A 45 -2.79 12.86 13.53
N GLY A 46 -2.02 13.48 12.64
CA GLY A 46 -1.26 12.74 11.64
C GLY A 46 -0.20 11.81 12.25
N GLU A 47 0.45 12.20 13.36
CA GLU A 47 1.49 11.39 13.99
C GLU A 47 0.89 10.19 14.71
N VAL A 48 -0.23 10.41 15.42
CA VAL A 48 -1.04 9.33 16.01
C VAL A 48 -1.49 8.35 14.94
N LEU A 49 -2.03 8.83 13.81
CA LEU A 49 -2.50 7.95 12.73
C LEU A 49 -1.35 7.15 12.09
N LEU A 50 -0.18 7.75 11.88
CA LEU A 50 1.00 7.05 11.38
C LEU A 50 1.40 5.92 12.34
N ARG A 51 1.54 6.26 13.63
CA ARG A 51 1.97 5.31 14.66
C ARG A 51 0.95 4.20 14.88
N LEU A 52 -0.34 4.54 14.90
CA LEU A 52 -1.45 3.61 14.98
C LEU A 52 -1.44 2.65 13.78
N THR A 53 -1.23 3.15 12.57
CA THR A 53 -1.15 2.31 11.37
C THR A 53 0.00 1.31 11.46
N ARG A 54 1.17 1.72 11.97
CA ARG A 54 2.32 0.81 12.19
C ARG A 54 2.00 -0.30 13.19
N HIS A 55 1.23 -0.01 14.25
CA HIS A 55 0.78 -1.02 15.20
C HIS A 55 -0.24 -1.99 14.61
N ILE A 56 -1.13 -1.52 13.71
CA ILE A 56 -2.14 -2.36 13.05
C ILE A 56 -1.49 -3.26 11.98
N PHE A 57 -0.53 -2.71 11.21
CA PHE A 57 0.19 -3.42 10.15
C PHE A 57 1.70 -3.35 10.38
N PRO A 58 2.24 -4.14 11.32
CA PRO A 58 3.66 -4.09 11.63
C PRO A 58 4.50 -4.72 10.51
N HIS A 59 5.25 -3.89 9.79
CA HIS A 59 6.27 -4.34 8.84
C HIS A 59 7.66 -3.85 9.27
N SER A 60 8.59 -4.79 9.46
CA SER A 60 9.96 -4.49 9.88
C SER A 60 10.80 -3.81 8.79
N THR A 61 10.42 -3.96 7.52
CA THR A 61 11.15 -3.45 6.36
C THR A 61 10.53 -2.22 5.71
N LEU A 62 9.31 -1.81 6.12
CA LEU A 62 8.66 -0.62 5.57
C LEU A 62 9.05 0.64 6.34
N GLU A 63 9.49 1.64 5.57
CA GLU A 63 9.83 2.97 6.06
C GLU A 63 8.56 3.78 6.41
N ASP A 64 8.70 4.74 7.34
CA ASP A 64 7.59 5.62 7.77
C ASP A 64 6.94 6.38 6.61
N ALA A 65 7.70 6.71 5.57
CA ALA A 65 7.18 7.34 4.35
C ALA A 65 6.08 6.53 3.66
N VAL A 66 6.11 5.21 3.76
CA VAL A 66 5.05 4.36 3.18
C VAL A 66 3.78 4.46 4.02
N TYR A 67 3.90 4.52 5.35
CA TYR A 67 2.76 4.74 6.25
C TYR A 67 2.19 6.15 6.16
N ALA A 68 2.99 7.15 5.78
CA ALA A 68 2.53 8.51 5.53
C ALA A 68 1.50 8.59 4.37
N LEU A 69 1.51 7.63 3.43
CA LEU A 69 0.48 7.53 2.39
C LEU A 69 -0.91 7.26 3.00
N VAL A 70 -0.97 6.39 4.02
CA VAL A 70 -2.21 6.11 4.75
C VAL A 70 -2.74 7.37 5.43
N VAL A 71 -1.84 8.13 6.08
CA VAL A 71 -2.20 9.40 6.73
C VAL A 71 -2.73 10.41 5.73
N LYS A 72 -2.11 10.52 4.55
CA LYS A 72 -2.55 11.41 3.48
C LYS A 72 -3.95 11.06 2.94
N ASP A 73 -4.24 9.77 2.80
CA ASP A 73 -5.57 9.32 2.35
C ASP A 73 -6.64 9.55 3.44
N LEU A 74 -6.27 9.40 4.72
CA LEU A 74 -7.13 9.75 5.85
C LEU A 74 -7.39 11.27 5.96
N ASP A 75 -6.36 12.09 5.74
CA ASP A 75 -6.49 13.55 5.68
C ASP A 75 -7.38 13.99 4.52
N SER A 76 -7.20 13.41 3.33
CA SER A 76 -8.06 13.67 2.17
C SER A 76 -9.52 13.28 2.45
N ALA A 77 -9.74 12.13 3.11
CA ALA A 77 -11.08 11.69 3.50
C ALA A 77 -11.72 12.61 4.57
N SER A 78 -10.91 13.32 5.34
CA SER A 78 -11.34 14.26 6.38
C SER A 78 -11.79 15.61 5.83
N ALA A 79 -11.81 15.79 4.50
CA ALA A 79 -12.62 16.82 3.86
C ALA A 79 -14.12 16.62 4.15
N ASP A 80 -14.56 15.37 4.40
CA ASP A 80 -15.87 15.10 4.97
C ASP A 80 -15.87 15.37 6.49
N SER A 81 -16.80 16.22 6.93
CA SER A 81 -16.87 16.65 8.34
C SER A 81 -17.19 15.50 9.32
N GLY A 82 -17.93 14.47 8.87
CA GLY A 82 -18.24 13.30 9.69
C GLY A 82 -17.02 12.42 9.90
N VAL A 83 -16.24 12.20 8.83
CA VAL A 83 -14.94 11.49 8.93
C VAL A 83 -13.97 12.26 9.82
N LYS A 84 -13.86 13.58 9.63
CA LYS A 84 -12.97 14.42 10.44
C LYS A 84 -13.31 14.34 11.93
N GLY A 85 -14.60 14.48 12.28
CA GLY A 85 -15.07 14.37 13.65
C GLY A 85 -14.76 13.01 14.26
N MET A 86 -15.09 11.93 13.54
CA MET A 86 -14.81 10.55 14.01
C MET A 86 -13.31 10.29 14.25
N LEU A 87 -12.43 10.80 13.38
CA LEU A 87 -10.99 10.66 13.60
C LEU A 87 -10.52 11.48 14.80
N ALA A 88 -10.96 12.74 14.92
CA ALA A 88 -10.59 13.60 16.03
C ALA A 88 -11.05 13.02 17.39
N ASP A 89 -12.30 12.58 17.47
CA ASP A 89 -12.87 11.99 18.68
C ASP A 89 -12.17 10.67 19.05
N GLY A 90 -11.89 9.82 18.05
CA GLY A 90 -11.17 8.58 18.24
C GLY A 90 -9.74 8.79 18.76
N ILE A 91 -9.03 9.77 18.20
CA ILE A 91 -7.66 10.13 18.61
C ILE A 91 -7.67 10.70 20.03
N SER A 92 -8.59 11.63 20.34
CA SER A 92 -8.74 12.17 21.69
C SER A 92 -9.01 11.06 22.71
N HIS A 93 -9.89 10.11 22.39
CA HIS A 93 -10.17 8.99 23.29
C HIS A 93 -8.97 8.04 23.46
N LEU A 94 -8.12 7.90 22.44
CA LEU A 94 -6.87 7.14 22.53
C LEU A 94 -5.87 7.84 23.47
N ASP A 95 -5.71 9.16 23.33
CA ASP A 95 -4.87 9.98 24.21
C ASP A 95 -5.38 9.97 25.65
N ASP A 96 -6.68 10.14 25.87
CA ASP A 96 -7.29 10.12 27.21
C ASP A 96 -7.02 8.78 27.93
N ARG A 97 -7.12 7.66 27.20
CA ARG A 97 -6.77 6.34 27.72
C ARG A 97 -5.29 6.22 28.12
N ALA A 98 -4.42 6.99 27.47
CA ALA A 98 -2.99 7.04 27.72
C ALA A 98 -2.59 8.08 28.80
N GLY A 99 -3.54 8.85 29.34
CA GLY A 99 -3.25 9.93 30.28
C GLY A 99 -2.93 11.27 29.61
N GLY A 100 -3.36 11.47 28.36
CA GLY A 100 -3.33 12.73 27.62
C GLY A 100 -2.34 12.77 26.45
N ASP A 101 -1.42 11.81 26.35
CA ASP A 101 -0.47 11.70 25.24
C ASP A 101 -0.12 10.23 24.98
N TRP A 102 -0.77 9.63 23.98
CA TRP A 102 -0.51 8.25 23.60
C TRP A 102 0.84 8.07 22.88
N LEU A 103 1.34 9.11 22.19
CA LEU A 103 2.64 9.07 21.51
C LEU A 103 3.81 9.02 22.50
N GLY A 104 3.65 9.61 23.68
CA GLY A 104 4.63 9.58 24.77
C GLY A 104 4.81 8.23 25.47
N LEU A 105 3.95 7.24 25.19
CA LEU A 105 4.06 5.89 25.74
C LEU A 105 5.13 5.05 25.04
N ASP A 106 5.65 4.05 25.75
CA ASP A 106 6.47 2.99 25.14
C ASP A 106 5.65 2.09 24.19
N ASP A 107 6.35 1.39 23.28
CA ASP A 107 5.74 0.57 22.24
C ASP A 107 4.76 -0.50 22.78
N GLU A 108 5.06 -1.09 23.93
CA GLU A 108 4.23 -2.14 24.54
C GLU A 108 2.90 -1.56 25.04
N ARG A 109 2.96 -0.43 25.74
CA ARG A 109 1.76 0.28 26.20
C ARG A 109 0.98 0.85 25.04
N GLN A 110 1.64 1.39 24.01
CA GLN A 110 0.96 1.81 22.80
C GLN A 110 0.15 0.67 22.19
N LEU A 111 0.78 -0.49 21.97
CA LEU A 111 0.14 -1.67 21.41
C LEU A 111 -1.02 -2.18 22.29
N MET A 112 -0.88 -2.14 23.61
CA MET A 112 -1.97 -2.45 24.54
C MET A 112 -3.21 -1.58 24.28
N HIS A 113 -3.04 -0.27 24.12
CA HIS A 113 -4.15 0.63 23.81
C HIS A 113 -4.73 0.37 22.41
N VAL A 114 -3.90 0.09 21.40
CA VAL A 114 -4.37 -0.29 20.05
C VAL A 114 -5.26 -1.53 20.11
N ARG A 115 -4.85 -2.57 20.84
CA ARG A 115 -5.67 -3.78 21.05
C ARG A 115 -6.99 -3.44 21.75
N ALA A 116 -6.96 -2.54 22.71
CA ALA A 116 -8.14 -2.14 23.46
C ALA A 116 -9.14 -1.28 22.66
N ILE A 117 -8.74 -0.71 21.52
CA ILE A 117 -9.63 0.01 20.60
C ILE A 117 -9.97 -0.81 19.34
N ALA A 118 -9.52 -2.07 19.25
CA ALA A 118 -9.81 -2.92 18.11
C ALA A 118 -11.33 -3.03 17.87
N GLY A 119 -11.75 -2.78 16.63
CA GLY A 119 -13.18 -2.77 16.25
C GLY A 119 -13.92 -1.47 16.53
N SER A 120 -13.28 -0.43 17.10
CA SER A 120 -13.81 0.94 17.07
C SER A 120 -13.86 1.50 15.66
N ASP A 121 -14.60 2.59 15.45
CA ASP A 121 -14.71 3.23 14.14
C ASP A 121 -13.37 3.82 13.67
N LEU A 122 -12.60 4.43 14.59
CA LEU A 122 -11.22 4.85 14.31
C LEU A 122 -10.38 3.67 13.81
N PHE A 123 -10.36 2.56 14.56
CA PHE A 123 -9.56 1.39 14.20
C PHE A 123 -9.96 0.83 12.84
N ARG A 124 -11.27 0.65 12.60
CA ARG A 124 -11.78 0.13 11.33
C ARG A 124 -11.47 1.06 10.18
N LYS A 125 -11.60 2.38 10.36
CA LYS A 125 -11.27 3.37 9.33
C LYS A 125 -9.80 3.28 8.96
N VAL A 126 -8.90 3.37 9.95
CA VAL A 126 -7.44 3.28 9.73
C VAL A 126 -7.08 1.95 9.10
N GLN A 127 -7.66 0.84 9.58
CA GLN A 127 -7.43 -0.48 9.02
C GLN A 127 -7.85 -0.56 7.55
N SER A 128 -9.07 -0.15 7.23
CA SER A 128 -9.61 -0.22 5.87
C SER A 128 -8.84 0.67 4.89
N THR A 129 -8.46 1.88 5.31
CA THR A 129 -7.62 2.76 4.50
C THR A 129 -6.23 2.17 4.32
N ALA A 130 -5.59 1.68 5.38
CA ALA A 130 -4.25 1.10 5.28
C ALA A 130 -4.19 -0.14 4.36
N VAL A 131 -5.22 -0.98 4.34
CA VAL A 131 -5.28 -2.11 3.40
C VAL A 131 -5.20 -1.62 1.94
N VAL A 132 -5.93 -0.56 1.60
CA VAL A 132 -5.89 0.01 0.25
C VAL A 132 -4.57 0.74 0.03
N SER A 133 -4.23 1.69 0.90
CA SER A 133 -3.07 2.56 0.74
C SER A 133 -1.72 1.82 0.81
N LEU A 134 -1.61 0.71 1.53
CA LEU A 134 -0.35 -0.05 1.64
C LEU A 134 -0.22 -1.17 0.60
N TYR A 135 -1.32 -1.67 0.03
CA TYR A 135 -1.30 -2.86 -0.83
C TYR A 135 -1.89 -2.64 -2.22
N ASP A 136 -2.71 -1.63 -2.42
CA ASP A 136 -3.31 -1.25 -3.72
C ASP A 136 -2.63 0.01 -4.29
N ASN A 137 -1.30 -0.03 -4.39
CA ASN A 137 -0.54 1.03 -5.06
C ASN A 137 0.66 0.45 -5.83
N GLU A 138 1.11 1.15 -6.87
CA GLU A 138 2.19 0.69 -7.77
C GLU A 138 3.53 0.45 -7.05
N MET A 139 3.77 1.07 -5.89
CA MET A 139 4.94 0.76 -5.04
C MET A 139 4.75 -0.56 -4.28
N ALA A 140 3.55 -0.85 -3.78
CA ALA A 140 3.20 -2.11 -3.14
C ALA A 140 3.21 -3.28 -4.14
N PHE A 141 2.66 -3.09 -5.35
CA PHE A 141 2.74 -4.06 -6.43
C PHE A 141 4.20 -4.38 -6.80
N ARG A 142 5.09 -3.38 -6.80
CA ARG A 142 6.53 -3.56 -7.02
C ARG A 142 7.27 -4.20 -5.84
N HIS A 143 6.87 -3.90 -4.59
CA HIS A 143 7.50 -4.43 -3.39
C HIS A 143 7.10 -5.88 -3.08
N PHE A 144 5.81 -6.21 -3.25
CA PHE A 144 5.23 -7.53 -2.96
C PHE A 144 5.11 -8.45 -4.19
N GLY A 145 5.46 -7.97 -5.39
CA GLY A 145 5.52 -8.78 -6.62
C GLY A 145 4.16 -9.03 -7.29
N TYR A 146 3.13 -8.25 -6.98
CA TYR A 146 1.77 -8.43 -7.51
C TYR A 146 1.53 -7.79 -8.90
N GLY A 147 2.55 -7.21 -9.52
CA GLY A 147 2.46 -6.70 -10.89
C GLY A 147 2.76 -7.79 -11.92
N GLY A 148 1.72 -8.37 -12.53
CA GLY A 148 1.89 -8.99 -13.85
C GLY A 148 2.42 -7.95 -14.84
N GLU A 149 3.28 -8.35 -15.78
CA GLU A 149 3.81 -7.44 -16.80
C GLU A 149 2.68 -6.65 -17.46
N LYS A 150 2.85 -5.32 -17.63
CA LYS A 150 1.96 -4.52 -18.47
C LYS A 150 1.91 -5.14 -19.86
N GLY A 151 0.84 -5.87 -20.16
CA GLY A 151 0.66 -6.62 -21.41
C GLY A 151 0.41 -8.11 -21.24
N ASP A 152 0.49 -8.65 -20.03
CA ASP A 152 0.03 -10.01 -19.78
C ASP A 152 -1.49 -9.99 -19.53
N ALA A 153 -2.25 -10.75 -20.31
CA ALA A 153 -3.71 -10.74 -20.32
C ALA A 153 -4.34 -11.25 -18.99
N GLY A 154 -3.53 -11.50 -17.97
CA GLY A 154 -3.93 -12.19 -16.75
C GLY A 154 -4.65 -13.50 -17.10
N TYR A 155 -5.56 -13.91 -16.22
CA TYR A 155 -6.38 -15.14 -16.33
C TYR A 155 -7.19 -15.32 -17.63
N ILE A 156 -7.11 -14.40 -18.59
CA ILE A 156 -7.79 -14.47 -19.89
C ILE A 156 -7.10 -15.49 -20.81
N THR A 157 -5.76 -15.58 -20.81
CA THR A 157 -4.99 -16.56 -21.63
C THR A 157 -4.38 -17.69 -20.82
N ARG A 158 -4.30 -17.55 -19.50
CA ARG A 158 -4.00 -18.64 -18.56
C ARG A 158 -5.30 -19.05 -17.90
N GLY A 159 -5.93 -20.09 -18.46
CA GLY A 159 -7.25 -20.54 -18.03
C GLY A 159 -7.31 -20.78 -16.52
N PHE A 160 -8.52 -20.69 -15.97
CA PHE A 160 -8.87 -20.99 -14.57
C PHE A 160 -8.41 -22.39 -14.08
N ASN A 161 -7.85 -23.22 -14.98
CA ASN A 161 -7.36 -24.58 -14.75
C ASN A 161 -5.85 -24.70 -14.46
N ASP A 162 -5.07 -23.62 -14.42
CA ASP A 162 -3.62 -23.68 -14.11
C ASP A 162 -3.30 -23.72 -12.60
N LEU A 163 -4.24 -24.18 -11.77
CA LEU A 163 -4.04 -24.33 -10.33
C LEU A 163 -3.32 -25.67 -10.05
N THR A 164 -1.99 -25.64 -9.91
CA THR A 164 -1.18 -26.83 -9.57
C THR A 164 -1.49 -27.48 -8.22
N TRP A 165 -2.34 -26.84 -7.40
CA TRP A 165 -2.69 -27.26 -6.04
C TRP A 165 -4.12 -27.82 -5.91
N LEU A 166 -4.92 -27.81 -6.98
CA LEU A 166 -6.28 -28.35 -6.99
C LEU A 166 -6.35 -29.55 -7.96
N PRO A 167 -6.91 -30.71 -7.56
CA PRO A 167 -7.16 -31.80 -8.51
C PRO A 167 -8.16 -31.37 -9.59
N ASP A 168 -7.97 -31.89 -10.81
CA ASP A 168 -8.84 -31.56 -11.95
C ASP A 168 -10.32 -31.80 -11.61
N PRO A 169 -11.20 -30.82 -11.86
CA PRO A 169 -12.63 -31.02 -11.66
C PRO A 169 -13.16 -32.09 -12.63
N PRO A 170 -14.16 -32.89 -12.22
CA PRO A 170 -14.80 -33.86 -13.11
C PRO A 170 -15.43 -33.15 -14.32
N ALA A 171 -15.44 -33.82 -15.48
CA ALA A 171 -15.85 -33.22 -16.76
C ALA A 171 -17.24 -32.56 -16.76
N SER A 172 -18.14 -32.98 -15.86
CA SER A 172 -19.47 -32.39 -15.68
C SER A 172 -19.47 -31.03 -14.96
N ALA A 173 -18.35 -30.64 -14.34
CA ALA A 173 -18.17 -29.40 -13.57
C ALA A 173 -17.25 -28.38 -14.27
N SER A 174 -16.72 -28.72 -15.45
CA SER A 174 -15.88 -27.83 -16.25
C SER A 174 -16.73 -26.90 -17.11
N GLY A 175 -16.51 -25.60 -17.00
CA GLY A 175 -17.14 -24.59 -17.86
C GLY A 175 -16.62 -24.65 -19.31
N PRO A 176 -17.30 -23.99 -20.27
CA PRO A 176 -16.87 -23.97 -21.66
C PRO A 176 -15.50 -23.30 -21.82
N VAL A 177 -14.60 -23.94 -22.58
CA VAL A 177 -13.27 -23.42 -22.91
C VAL A 177 -13.39 -22.45 -24.09
N PRO A 178 -13.04 -21.16 -23.95
CA PRO A 178 -13.04 -20.24 -25.08
C PRO A 178 -12.03 -20.69 -26.15
N GLY A 179 -12.49 -20.86 -27.40
CA GLY A 179 -11.62 -21.15 -28.55
C GLY A 179 -11.55 -22.62 -29.02
N ALA A 180 -12.21 -23.55 -28.33
CA ALA A 180 -12.35 -24.92 -28.83
C ALA A 180 -13.53 -25.00 -29.83
N ASN A 181 -13.34 -24.42 -31.02
CA ASN A 181 -14.01 -24.77 -32.29
C ASN A 181 -13.57 -23.82 -33.41
N SER A 182 -12.56 -24.25 -34.18
CA SER A 182 -12.35 -24.12 -35.66
C SER A 182 -10.85 -24.19 -35.96
#